data_AF-A0A923Y394-F1
#
_entry.id   AF-A0A923Y394-F1
#
_cell.length_a   1.000
_cell.length_b   1.000
_cell.length_c   1.000
_cell.angle_alpha   90.00
_cell.angle_beta   90.00
_cell.angle_gamma   90.00
#
_symmetry.space_group_name_H-M   'P 1'
#
loop_
_entity.id
_entity.type
_entity.pdbx_description
1 polymer ?
#
loop_
_entity_poly.entity_id
_entity_poly.type
_entity_poly.pdbx_seq_one_letter_code
_entity_poly.pdbx_strand_id
1 'polypeptide(L)' 'MLMQVKRDQLAARLAGMVVPEGMTAGRAAALTRLQAMGLPGKRDEYWRYTDPVSLVSPVPNQAAS' A
#
# COMPACT_ATOMS: atom_id res chain seq x y z
N MET A 1 -3.57 13.40 12.16
CA MET A 1 -3.57 13.90 10.76
C MET A 1 -3.72 12.70 9.83
N LEU A 2 -4.78 12.62 9.01
CA LEU A 2 -5.10 11.42 8.21
C LEU A 2 -3.95 10.96 7.28
N MET A 3 -3.21 11.92 6.71
CA MET A 3 -2.05 11.63 5.85
C MET A 3 -0.87 10.99 6.60
N GLN A 4 -0.72 11.24 7.90
CA GLN A 4 0.30 10.57 8.71
C GLN A 4 -0.04 9.09 8.87
N VAL A 5 -1.30 8.78 9.18
CA VAL A 5 -1.78 7.39 9.33
C VAL A 5 -1.55 6.58 8.05
N LYS A 6 -1.86 7.15 6.88
CA LYS A 6 -1.62 6.49 5.59
C LYS A 6 -0.14 6.20 5.33
N ARG A 7 0.76 7.09 5.78
CA ARG A 7 2.23 6.90 5.67
C ARG A 7 2.73 5.83 6.64
N ASP A 8 2.23 5.80 7.87
CA ASP A 8 2.61 4.80 8.86
C ASP A 8 2.16 3.39 8.41
N GLN A 9 0.95 3.28 7.86
CA GLN A 9 0.44 2.05 7.25
C GLN A 9 1.30 1.60 6.05
N LEU A 10 1.72 2.53 5.19
CA LEU A 10 2.64 2.23 4.08
C LEU A 10 3.98 1.69 4.59
N ALA A 11 4.56 2.33 5.60
CA ALA A 11 5.83 1.90 6.19
C ALA A 11 5.73 0.48 6.76
N ALA A 12 4.65 0.18 7.51
CA ALA A 12 4.40 -1.15 8.05
C ALA A 12 4.27 -2.21 6.95
N ARG A 13 3.60 -1.88 5.83
CA ARG A 13 3.47 -2.79 4.70
C ARG A 13 4.81 -3.06 4.00
N LEU A 14 5.62 -2.01 3.78
CA LEU A 14 6.92 -2.15 3.12
C LEU A 14 7.94 -2.91 3.97
N ALA A 15 7.86 -2.81 5.30
CA ALA A 15 8.77 -3.51 6.21
C ALA A 15 8.70 -5.04 6.08
N GLY A 16 7.57 -5.60 5.62
CA GLY A 16 7.41 -7.02 5.37
C GLY A 16 7.76 -7.49 3.95
N MET A 17 8.16 -6.59 3.04
CA MET A 17 8.41 -6.93 1.64
C MET A 17 9.88 -7.17 1.33
N VAL A 18 10.15 -8.21 0.55
CA VAL A 18 11.42 -8.37 -0.16
C VAL A 18 11.31 -7.64 -1.50
N VAL A 19 12.26 -6.77 -1.80
CA VAL A 19 12.31 -6.08 -3.09
C VAL A 19 12.78 -7.08 -4.14
N PRO A 20 11.94 -7.44 -5.14
CA PRO A 20 12.35 -8.35 -6.18
C PRO A 20 13.30 -7.68 -7.16
N GLU A 21 14.13 -8.48 -7.81
CA GLU A 21 15.07 -8.01 -8.82
C GLU A 21 14.37 -7.47 -10.08
N GLY A 22 15.10 -6.63 -10.84
CA GLY A 22 14.61 -6.03 -12.08
C GLY A 22 13.64 -4.86 -11.88
N MET A 23 13.39 -4.13 -12.98
CA MET A 23 12.53 -2.94 -13.02
C MET A 23 12.92 -1.84 -12.00
N THR A 24 14.19 -1.74 -11.61
CA THR A 24 14.67 -0.85 -10.52
C THR A 24 14.13 0.58 -10.63
N ALA A 25 14.25 1.22 -11.80
CA ALA A 25 13.75 2.58 -12.02
C ALA A 25 12.21 2.67 -11.90
N GLY A 26 11.49 1.69 -12.46
CA GLY A 26 10.04 1.62 -12.36
C GLY A 26 9.55 1.43 -10.92
N ARG A 27 10.23 0.56 -10.17
CA ARG A 27 9.96 0.31 -8.74
C ARG A 27 10.24 1.53 -7.88
N ALA A 28 11.36 2.21 -8.10
CA ALA A 28 11.69 3.45 -7.40
C ALA A 28 10.63 4.53 -7.67
N ALA A 29 10.23 4.71 -8.93
CA ALA A 29 9.20 5.69 -9.29
C ALA A 29 7.81 5.32 -8.71
N ALA A 30 7.48 4.04 -8.65
CA ALA A 30 6.24 3.56 -8.01
C ALA A 30 6.26 3.81 -6.49
N LEU A 31 7.39 3.55 -5.83
CA LEU A 31 7.58 3.81 -4.40
C LEU A 31 7.40 5.29 -4.07
N THR A 32 8.00 6.20 -4.86
CA THR A 32 7.84 7.65 -4.66
C THR A 32 6.38 8.08 -4.73
N ARG A 33 5.62 7.57 -5.71
CA ARG A 33 4.18 7.88 -5.83
C ARG A 33 3.38 7.35 -4.63
N LEU A 34 3.68 6.13 -4.18
CA LEU A 34 3.07 5.54 -2.99
C LEU A 34 3.36 6.35 -1.74
N GLN A 35 4.60 6.82 -1.56
CA GLN A 35 4.96 7.65 -0.40
C GLN A 35 4.27 9.02 -0.41
N ALA A 36 4.08 9.61 -1.60
CA ALA A 36 3.37 10.87 -1.74
C ALA A 36 1.85 10.74 -1.46
N MET A 37 1.22 9.66 -1.93
CA MET A 37 -0.23 9.45 -1.82
C MET A 37 -0.67 8.72 -0.53
N GLY A 38 0.19 7.86 0.00
CA GLY A 38 -0.14 6.90 1.06
C GLY A 38 -1.00 5.72 0.57
N LEU A 39 -1.33 4.78 1.47
CA LEU A 39 -2.23 3.68 1.15
C LEU A 39 -3.70 4.13 1.03
N PRO A 40 -4.49 3.45 0.18
CA PRO A 40 -5.92 3.73 0.10
C PRO A 40 -6.65 3.36 1.40
N GLY A 41 -7.69 4.13 1.72
CA GLY A 41 -8.57 3.89 2.87
C GLY A 41 -10.04 3.92 2.50
N LYS A 42 -10.90 3.40 3.40
CA LYS A 42 -12.36 3.29 3.18
C LYS A 42 -13.10 4.60 2.84
N ARG A 43 -12.48 5.74 3.14
CA ARG A 43 -13.06 7.08 2.90
C ARG A 43 -12.66 7.68 1.55
N ASP A 44 -11.79 7.00 0.80
CA ASP A 44 -11.37 7.45 -0.52
C ASP A 44 -12.49 7.16 -1.55
N GLU A 45 -12.76 8.10 -2.46
CA GLU A 45 -13.89 8.03 -3.40
C GLU A 45 -13.90 6.75 -4.25
N TYR A 46 -12.72 6.36 -4.76
CA TYR A 46 -12.56 5.15 -5.57
C TYR A 46 -12.73 3.83 -4.78
N TRP A 47 -12.74 3.90 -3.44
CA TRP A 47 -12.91 2.77 -2.53
C TRP A 47 -14.29 2.72 -1.88
N ARG A 48 -15.26 3.48 -2.41
CA ARG A 48 -16.64 3.51 -1.89
C ARG A 48 -17.33 2.14 -1.87
N TYR A 49 -17.01 1.28 -2.84
CA TYR A 49 -17.68 0.00 -3.03
C TYR A 49 -16.84 -1.23 -2.65
N THR A 50 -15.55 -1.04 -2.36
CA THR A 50 -14.60 -2.13 -2.06
C THR A 50 -13.80 -1.76 -0.83
N ASP A 51 -13.66 -2.66 0.14
CA ASP A 51 -12.82 -2.44 1.31
C ASP A 51 -11.33 -2.69 0.97
N PRO A 52 -10.45 -1.66 0.99
CA PRO A 52 -9.03 -1.86 0.69
C PRO A 52 -8.27 -2.59 1.80
N VAL A 53 -8.83 -2.74 3.00
CA VAL A 53 -8.07 -3.16 4.19
C VAL A 53 -7.34 -4.49 3.97
N SER A 54 -8.01 -5.47 3.37
CA SER A 54 -7.40 -6.77 3.08
C SER A 54 -6.29 -6.68 2.03
N LEU A 55 -6.47 -5.84 1.00
CA LEU A 55 -5.48 -5.60 -0.05
C LEU A 55 -4.20 -4.96 0.50
N VAL A 56 -4.34 -3.99 1.41
CA VAL A 56 -3.23 -3.20 1.94
C VAL A 56 -2.62 -3.75 3.23
N SER A 57 -3.17 -4.86 3.76
CA SER A 57 -2.67 -5.52 4.96
C SER A 57 -1.17 -5.84 4.88
N PRO A 58 -0.36 -5.53 5.90
CA PRO A 58 1.08 -5.83 5.90
C PRO A 58 1.36 -7.34 5.86
N VAL A 59 0.44 -8.15 6.34
CA VAL A 59 0.47 -9.62 6.22
C VAL A 59 -0.42 -10.02 5.05
N PRO A 60 0.09 -10.81 4.09
CA PRO A 60 -0.73 -11.37 3.03
C PRO A 60 -1.91 -12.14 3.64
N ASN A 61 -3.13 -11.77 3.25
CA ASN A 61 -4.28 -12.61 3.52
C ASN A 61 -4.20 -13.86 2.63
N GLN A 62 -4.63 -15.01 3.14
CA GLN A 62 -4.78 -16.18 2.28
C GLN A 62 -5.80 -15.82 1.18
N ALA A 63 -5.41 -15.96 -0.08
CA ALA A 63 -6.34 -15.85 -1.19
C ALA A 63 -7.42 -16.92 -0.99
N ALA A 64 -8.69 -16.57 -1.19
CA ALA A 64 -9.75 -17.56 -1.23
C ALA A 64 -9.44 -18.52 -2.39
N SER A 65 -9.21 -19.79 -2.04
CA SER A 65 -8.93 -20.88 -2.98
C SER A 65 -10.10 -21.19 -3.90
#